data_AF-A0A934P6M9-F1
#
_entry.id   AF-A0A934P6M9-F1
#
_cell.length_a   1.000
_cell.length_b   1.000
_cell.length_c   1.000
_cell.angle_alpha   90.00
_cell.angle_beta   90.00
_cell.angle_gamma   90.00
#
_symmetry.space_group_name_H-M   'P 1'
#
loop_
_entity.id
_entity.type
_entity.pdbx_description
1 polymer ?
#
loop_
_entity_poly.entity_id
_entity_poly.type
_entity_poly.pdbx_seq_one_letter_code
_entity_poly.pdbx_strand_id
1 'polypeptide(L)'
;MIASKFAQHSRRKRAVFGIVLAAATLSACGTVSGTPAAGEPDVSTFDNEIGDYSPEPTEVADPRTQTQGIALESMRLGDAVAAPSDIDPTLDDNWLSRVGTVLTPDEAAGDLYNNLFAGVARPVIERHGLLGGFVVSGSDVPLTPEGDRAANSSTITMTVLRFPDDAAAEAAAREIDQADFDEARDLNQKVQIPGYPEANSHWRPNIASLAATTAHGPFVVDVFVFRPAPDLNALTGMVRKAYDAQFPLLDEFKATPEDEIADLPADPYGVFERGLSTSPGGITVDGHENWAYGPKGFAHFLSKDDRERLLPLLTEAGVVQVSATKDGSVIEARDDAATTKLQTDVVNSTDTRKQFDSPAEIKDSTICFEDTAAEPDGPQFGCYVRYRTYLASVTSDDKKDLSEKAIAQYAVLANSTLR
;
A
#
# COMPACT_ATOMS: atom_id res chain seq x y z
N MET A 1 -39.06 32.81 107.37
CA MET A 1 -38.17 33.92 107.75
C MET A 1 -37.07 34.02 106.71
N ILE A 2 -37.01 35.16 105.99
CA ILE A 2 -35.80 35.94 105.59
C ILE A 2 -34.63 35.14 104.94
N ALA A 3 -34.07 35.44 103.77
CA ALA A 3 -34.25 36.45 102.72
C ALA A 3 -33.34 36.14 101.50
N SER A 4 -33.68 36.75 100.35
CA SER A 4 -32.84 37.27 99.24
C SER A 4 -31.82 36.35 98.53
N LYS A 5 -32.00 36.00 97.23
CA LYS A 5 -31.70 36.80 95.99
C LYS A 5 -30.18 36.99 95.76
N PHE A 6 -29.57 36.79 94.58
CA PHE A 6 -30.03 36.76 93.19
C PHE A 6 -29.01 35.97 92.31
N ALA A 7 -29.46 35.63 91.10
CA ALA A 7 -28.86 34.74 90.09
C ALA A 7 -27.53 35.20 89.46
N GLN A 8 -26.69 34.26 89.02
CA GLN A 8 -26.58 33.84 87.60
C GLN A 8 -25.56 32.69 87.46
N HIS A 9 -26.00 31.60 86.82
CA HIS A 9 -25.21 30.39 86.62
C HIS A 9 -24.29 30.48 85.40
N SER A 10 -23.07 29.99 85.62
CA SER A 10 -21.97 29.79 84.69
C SER A 10 -22.32 28.95 83.45
N ARG A 11 -21.90 29.39 82.27
CA ARG A 11 -21.59 28.51 81.14
C ARG A 11 -20.31 28.93 80.42
N ARG A 12 -19.27 28.12 80.70
CA ARG A 12 -18.28 27.53 79.78
C ARG A 12 -17.54 28.44 78.78
N LYS A 13 -16.24 28.55 79.08
CA LYS A 13 -15.06 28.75 78.22
C LYS A 13 -15.21 28.21 76.78
N ARG A 14 -14.88 29.05 75.79
CA ARG A 14 -14.46 28.84 74.38
C ARG A 14 -14.32 30.28 73.82
N ALA A 15 -13.33 30.76 73.09
CA ALA A 15 -12.23 30.15 72.36
C ALA A 15 -11.11 31.22 72.24
N VAL A 16 -9.87 30.76 72.25
CA VAL A 16 -8.65 31.51 71.93
C VAL A 16 -8.11 30.90 70.64
N PHE A 17 -7.55 31.75 69.76
CA PHE A 17 -6.88 31.45 68.48
C PHE A 17 -7.77 31.12 67.26
N GLY A 18 -7.77 32.04 66.29
CA GLY A 18 -8.25 31.83 64.93
C GLY A 18 -8.40 33.17 64.23
N ILE A 19 -7.98 33.26 62.96
CA ILE A 19 -7.98 34.45 62.08
C ILE A 19 -6.67 35.27 62.12
N VAL A 20 -5.57 34.68 61.62
CA VAL A 20 -4.56 35.40 60.80
C VAL A 20 -3.98 34.50 59.70
N LEU A 21 -4.11 33.17 59.76
CA LEU A 21 -3.51 32.24 58.78
C LEU A 21 -4.48 31.72 57.71
N ALA A 22 -5.24 32.59 57.04
CA ALA A 22 -6.18 32.18 55.97
C ALA A 22 -6.27 33.19 54.80
N ALA A 23 -5.18 33.91 54.51
CA ALA A 23 -5.14 34.87 53.40
C ALA A 23 -3.95 34.67 52.44
N ALA A 24 -3.27 33.52 52.48
CA ALA A 24 -2.08 33.25 51.64
C ALA A 24 -2.17 31.98 50.78
N THR A 25 -3.34 31.35 50.63
CA THR A 25 -3.51 30.11 49.84
C THR A 25 -4.46 30.26 48.63
N LEU A 26 -4.77 31.48 48.19
CA LEU A 26 -5.71 31.73 47.08
C LEU A 26 -5.09 32.37 45.84
N SER A 27 -3.75 32.41 45.72
CA SER A 27 -3.07 32.94 44.53
C SER A 27 -2.13 31.91 43.90
N ALA A 28 -2.62 30.69 43.71
CA ALA A 28 -1.98 29.67 42.87
C ALA A 28 -2.94 29.12 41.80
N CYS A 29 -3.81 29.99 41.27
CA CYS A 29 -4.33 29.78 39.91
C CYS A 29 -3.37 30.52 38.97
N GLY A 30 -2.27 29.87 38.63
CA GLY A 30 -1.49 30.28 37.46
C GLY A 30 -2.37 30.07 36.24
N THR A 31 -2.79 31.15 35.59
CA THR A 31 -3.30 31.07 34.22
C THR A 31 -2.18 30.50 33.36
N VAL A 32 -2.29 29.23 32.99
CA VAL A 32 -1.45 28.65 31.95
C VAL A 32 -1.79 29.45 30.69
N SER A 33 -0.84 30.28 30.25
CA SER A 33 -0.98 31.03 29.02
C SER A 33 -0.76 30.03 27.89
N GLY A 34 -1.84 29.54 27.31
CA GLY A 34 -1.84 28.65 26.16
C GLY A 34 -3.18 28.77 25.46
N THR A 35 -3.17 28.79 24.13
CA THR A 35 -4.40 28.60 23.36
C THR A 35 -4.91 27.19 23.66
N PRO A 36 -6.17 26.98 24.07
CA PRO A 36 -6.73 25.65 24.18
C PRO A 36 -6.62 24.99 22.80
N ALA A 37 -5.74 24.02 22.66
CA ALA A 37 -5.84 23.06 21.57
C ALA A 37 -6.99 22.11 21.92
N ALA A 38 -7.75 21.65 20.92
CA ALA A 38 -8.64 20.51 21.14
C ALA A 38 -7.80 19.37 21.73
N GLY A 39 -8.21 18.84 22.88
CA GLY A 39 -7.53 17.70 23.48
C GLY A 39 -7.70 16.47 22.59
N GLU A 40 -6.75 15.54 22.63
CA GLU A 40 -6.94 14.22 22.01
C GLU A 40 -8.21 13.58 22.59
N PRO A 41 -9.14 13.07 21.75
CA PRO A 41 -10.29 12.30 22.18
C PRO A 41 -9.93 11.15 23.11
N ASP A 42 -10.77 10.92 24.13
CA ASP A 42 -10.60 9.78 25.05
C ASP A 42 -11.17 8.51 24.42
N VAL A 43 -10.28 7.69 23.83
CA VAL A 43 -10.65 6.45 23.13
C VAL A 43 -11.31 5.41 24.04
N SER A 44 -11.18 5.52 25.37
CA SER A 44 -11.86 4.62 26.32
C SER A 44 -13.36 4.85 26.39
N THR A 45 -13.86 5.91 25.76
CA THR A 45 -15.29 6.24 25.71
C THR A 45 -16.00 5.73 24.45
N PHE A 46 -15.28 5.09 23.52
CA PHE A 46 -15.79 4.72 22.19
C PHE A 46 -16.49 3.35 22.10
N ASP A 47 -16.67 2.64 23.22
CA ASP A 47 -17.18 1.27 23.26
C ASP A 47 -18.55 1.07 22.55
N ASN A 48 -19.39 2.10 22.47
CA ASN A 48 -20.71 2.00 21.81
C ASN A 48 -20.72 2.54 20.38
N GLU A 49 -19.61 3.17 19.97
CA GLU A 49 -19.47 3.96 18.75
C GLU A 49 -18.69 3.20 17.67
N ILE A 50 -17.96 2.14 18.06
CA ILE A 50 -17.12 1.32 17.16
C ILE A 50 -17.79 0.06 16.62
N GLY A 51 -19.07 -0.20 16.93
CA GLY A 51 -19.78 -1.38 16.43
C GLY A 51 -19.09 -2.70 16.80
N ASP A 52 -18.93 -3.60 15.82
CA ASP A 52 -18.27 -4.91 15.99
C ASP A 52 -16.73 -4.83 15.77
N TYR A 53 -16.18 -3.64 15.57
CA TYR A 53 -14.75 -3.44 15.33
C TYR A 53 -13.92 -3.46 16.62
N SER A 54 -12.67 -3.91 16.53
CA SER A 54 -11.71 -3.88 17.64
C SER A 54 -11.00 -2.52 17.69
N PRO A 55 -10.86 -1.89 18.88
CA PRO A 55 -10.06 -0.68 19.06
C PRO A 55 -8.57 -0.99 19.27
N GLU A 56 -8.19 -2.27 19.31
CA GLU A 56 -6.83 -2.72 19.60
C GLU A 56 -6.02 -2.99 18.33
N PRO A 57 -4.72 -2.67 18.33
CA PRO A 57 -3.80 -3.05 17.26
C PRO A 57 -3.79 -4.57 17.06
N THR A 58 -3.75 -5.00 15.81
CA THR A 58 -3.75 -6.43 15.48
C THR A 58 -2.32 -6.92 15.29
N GLU A 59 -1.98 -8.03 15.94
CA GLU A 59 -0.66 -8.66 15.78
C GLU A 59 -0.45 -9.08 14.32
N VAL A 60 0.68 -8.66 13.75
CA VAL A 60 1.15 -9.07 12.43
C VAL A 60 2.15 -10.20 12.63
N ALA A 61 1.86 -11.35 12.05
CA ALA A 61 2.75 -12.49 12.15
C ALA A 61 3.91 -12.35 11.17
N ASP A 62 5.14 -12.40 11.67
CA ASP A 62 6.32 -12.56 10.81
C ASP A 62 6.24 -13.86 10.01
N PRO A 63 6.89 -13.91 8.83
CA PRO A 63 7.02 -15.14 8.06
C PRO A 63 7.55 -16.28 8.91
N ARG A 64 7.00 -17.47 8.67
CA ARG A 64 7.46 -18.72 9.26
C ARG A 64 7.93 -19.72 8.21
N THR A 65 7.88 -19.33 6.94
CA THR A 65 8.25 -20.15 5.79
C THR A 65 8.99 -19.33 4.74
N GLN A 66 9.81 -20.00 3.93
CA GLN A 66 10.49 -19.39 2.78
C GLN A 66 9.48 -18.74 1.82
N THR A 67 8.34 -19.40 1.56
CA THR A 67 7.30 -18.86 0.66
C THR A 67 6.75 -17.52 1.15
N GLN A 68 6.50 -17.38 2.46
CA GLN A 68 6.03 -16.12 3.03
C GLN A 68 7.09 -15.02 2.90
N GLY A 69 8.36 -15.35 3.14
CA GLY A 69 9.47 -14.43 2.89
C GLY A 69 9.59 -14.00 1.42
N ILE A 70 9.40 -14.94 0.47
CA ILE A 70 9.39 -14.65 -0.96
C ILE A 70 8.26 -13.69 -1.34
N ALA A 71 7.08 -13.82 -0.72
CA ALA A 71 5.99 -12.87 -0.93
C ALA A 71 6.38 -11.44 -0.49
N LEU A 72 7.02 -11.30 0.69
CA LEU A 72 7.54 -10.01 1.18
C LEU A 72 8.61 -9.43 0.24
N GLU A 73 9.57 -10.24 -0.19
CA GLU A 73 10.61 -9.78 -1.11
C GLU A 73 10.03 -9.36 -2.46
N SER A 74 9.00 -10.07 -2.95
CA SER A 74 8.29 -9.73 -4.18
C SER A 74 7.51 -8.42 -4.05
N MET A 75 6.94 -8.12 -2.87
CA MET A 75 6.32 -6.82 -2.63
C MET A 75 7.35 -5.68 -2.62
N ARG A 76 8.50 -5.90 -1.96
CA ARG A 76 9.62 -4.95 -2.00
C ARG A 76 10.13 -4.72 -3.42
N LEU A 77 10.19 -5.78 -4.23
CA LEU A 77 10.58 -5.68 -5.64
C LEU A 77 9.61 -4.80 -6.44
N GLY A 78 8.33 -4.74 -6.08
CA GLY A 78 7.34 -3.86 -6.72
C GLY A 78 7.73 -2.38 -6.72
N ASP A 79 8.46 -1.88 -5.71
CA ASP A 79 8.99 -0.50 -5.71
C ASP A 79 10.12 -0.27 -6.73
N ALA A 80 10.73 -1.35 -7.20
CA ALA A 80 11.79 -1.37 -8.18
C ALA A 80 11.31 -1.80 -9.57
N VAL A 81 10.01 -1.78 -9.84
CA VAL A 81 9.45 -2.02 -11.18
C VAL A 81 8.96 -0.72 -11.81
N ALA A 82 9.28 -0.50 -13.09
CA ALA A 82 8.83 0.67 -13.82
C ALA A 82 7.33 0.55 -14.14
N ALA A 83 6.58 1.66 -14.02
CA ALA A 83 5.19 1.65 -14.46
C ALA A 83 5.13 1.64 -16.00
N PRO A 84 4.12 1.00 -16.62
CA PRO A 84 3.93 1.07 -18.08
C PRO A 84 3.90 2.50 -18.64
N SER A 85 3.34 3.44 -17.90
CA SER A 85 3.29 4.86 -18.27
C SER A 85 4.64 5.60 -18.18
N ASP A 86 5.62 5.05 -17.46
CA ASP A 86 7.00 5.55 -17.48
C ASP A 86 7.76 5.09 -18.75
N ILE A 87 7.28 4.03 -19.40
CA ILE A 87 7.80 3.47 -20.66
C ILE A 87 7.17 4.19 -21.85
N ASP A 88 5.84 4.31 -21.85
CA ASP A 88 5.08 5.10 -22.83
C ASP A 88 3.86 5.73 -22.12
N PRO A 89 3.76 7.07 -22.04
CA PRO A 89 2.69 7.74 -21.31
C PRO A 89 1.26 7.43 -21.78
N THR A 90 1.11 6.82 -22.96
CA THR A 90 -0.19 6.35 -23.45
C THR A 90 -0.61 5.03 -22.83
N LEU A 91 0.28 4.25 -22.20
CA LEU A 91 -0.03 2.95 -21.59
C LEU A 91 -0.56 3.16 -20.16
N ASP A 92 -1.72 3.77 -20.08
CA ASP A 92 -2.30 4.24 -18.82
C ASP A 92 -3.52 3.48 -18.34
N ASP A 93 -3.99 2.54 -19.14
CA ASP A 93 -5.04 1.59 -18.80
C ASP A 93 -4.42 0.26 -18.33
N ASN A 94 -5.05 -0.40 -17.35
CA ASN A 94 -4.50 -1.60 -16.73
C ASN A 94 -5.19 -2.88 -17.24
N TRP A 95 -4.42 -3.72 -17.93
CA TRP A 95 -4.92 -4.97 -18.53
C TRP A 95 -5.25 -6.09 -17.50
N LEU A 96 -4.70 -6.07 -16.28
CA LEU A 96 -4.83 -7.21 -15.35
C LEU A 96 -5.79 -6.98 -14.17
N SER A 97 -6.59 -5.90 -14.16
CA SER A 97 -7.41 -5.48 -13.00
C SER A 97 -6.62 -5.25 -11.68
N ARG A 98 -5.32 -5.54 -11.68
CA ARG A 98 -4.27 -5.26 -10.69
C ARG A 98 -2.96 -5.13 -11.46
N VAL A 99 -2.33 -3.95 -11.39
CA VAL A 99 -1.09 -3.68 -12.15
C VAL A 99 0.12 -4.34 -11.51
N GLY A 100 0.04 -4.77 -10.26
CA GLY A 100 1.11 -5.50 -9.58
C GLY A 100 0.61 -6.85 -9.11
N THR A 101 1.28 -7.95 -9.51
CA THR A 101 1.03 -9.24 -8.85
C THR A 101 2.35 -9.82 -8.36
N VAL A 102 2.36 -10.15 -7.07
CA VAL A 102 3.43 -10.92 -6.44
C VAL A 102 3.45 -12.32 -7.04
N LEU A 103 4.60 -12.72 -7.54
CA LEU A 103 4.86 -14.05 -8.06
C LEU A 103 5.61 -14.84 -7.00
N THR A 104 5.07 -15.96 -6.56
CA THR A 104 5.74 -16.91 -5.66
C THR A 104 5.81 -18.29 -6.30
N PRO A 105 6.73 -19.18 -5.86
CA PRO A 105 6.84 -20.54 -6.36
C PRO A 105 5.60 -21.45 -6.15
N ASP A 106 4.58 -21.01 -5.40
CA ASP A 106 3.44 -21.85 -5.00
C ASP A 106 2.35 -21.98 -6.09
N GLU A 107 1.55 -23.06 -5.99
CA GLU A 107 0.58 -23.50 -7.02
C GLU A 107 -0.50 -22.46 -7.38
N ALA A 108 -0.85 -21.53 -6.49
CA ALA A 108 -1.82 -20.46 -6.77
C ALA A 108 -1.33 -19.50 -7.87
N ALA A 109 -0.02 -19.38 -8.06
CA ALA A 109 0.56 -18.65 -9.17
C ALA A 109 0.52 -19.45 -10.49
N GLY A 110 0.14 -20.73 -10.47
CA GLY A 110 0.10 -21.60 -11.65
C GLY A 110 -0.76 -21.07 -12.79
N ASP A 111 -1.97 -20.58 -12.49
CA ASP A 111 -2.85 -19.99 -13.51
C ASP A 111 -2.29 -18.66 -14.04
N LEU A 112 -1.64 -17.87 -13.19
CA LEU A 112 -1.00 -16.63 -13.60
C LEU A 112 0.24 -16.90 -14.48
N TYR A 113 1.11 -17.83 -14.11
CA TYR A 113 2.23 -18.26 -14.94
C TYR A 113 1.78 -18.82 -16.29
N ASN A 114 0.66 -19.57 -16.31
CA ASN A 114 0.06 -20.08 -17.54
C ASN A 114 -0.37 -18.93 -18.46
N ASN A 115 -0.94 -17.86 -17.91
CA ASN A 115 -1.37 -16.70 -18.67
C ASN A 115 -0.20 -15.80 -19.11
N LEU A 116 0.82 -15.60 -18.27
CA LEU A 116 1.95 -14.71 -18.56
C LEU A 116 2.93 -15.31 -19.56
N PHE A 117 3.16 -16.62 -19.50
CA PHE A 117 4.20 -17.30 -20.27
C PHE A 117 3.66 -18.44 -21.12
N ALA A 118 2.37 -18.44 -21.46
CA ALA A 118 1.68 -19.56 -22.10
C ALA A 118 1.90 -20.93 -21.41
N GLY A 119 2.27 -20.92 -20.13
CA GLY A 119 2.61 -22.10 -19.32
C GLY A 119 3.97 -22.74 -19.61
N VAL A 120 4.67 -22.37 -20.69
CA VAL A 120 5.87 -23.08 -21.13
C VAL A 120 7.13 -22.69 -20.37
N ALA A 121 7.18 -21.49 -19.80
CA ALA A 121 8.32 -21.02 -19.02
C ALA A 121 8.35 -21.58 -17.60
N ARG A 122 7.21 -22.07 -17.07
CA ARG A 122 7.09 -22.48 -15.66
C ARG A 122 8.15 -23.54 -15.25
N PRO A 123 8.36 -24.64 -15.99
CA PRO A 123 9.39 -25.62 -15.62
C PRO A 123 10.81 -25.07 -15.64
N VAL A 124 11.07 -24.02 -16.44
CA VAL A 124 12.37 -23.32 -16.48
C VAL A 124 12.52 -22.49 -15.21
N ILE A 125 11.52 -21.67 -14.89
CA ILE A 125 11.47 -20.79 -13.71
C ILE A 125 11.66 -21.61 -12.42
N GLU A 126 10.92 -22.71 -12.27
CA GLU A 126 11.03 -23.59 -11.10
C GLU A 126 12.41 -24.25 -10.97
N ARG A 127 12.99 -24.71 -12.10
CA ARG A 127 14.29 -25.39 -12.11
C ARG A 127 15.45 -24.48 -11.69
N HIS A 128 15.37 -23.18 -12.00
CA HIS A 128 16.41 -22.21 -11.66
C HIS A 128 16.21 -21.55 -10.29
N GLY A 129 15.21 -21.97 -9.52
CA GLY A 129 15.05 -21.58 -8.12
C GLY A 129 14.49 -20.17 -7.92
N LEU A 130 13.35 -19.86 -8.56
CA LEU A 130 12.66 -18.58 -8.41
C LEU A 130 12.55 -18.14 -6.93
N LEU A 131 12.99 -16.91 -6.65
CA LEU A 131 12.94 -16.25 -5.33
C LEU A 131 11.90 -15.14 -5.25
N GLY A 132 10.99 -15.08 -6.21
CA GLY A 132 9.90 -14.13 -6.26
C GLY A 132 9.86 -13.34 -7.57
N GLY A 133 8.82 -12.53 -7.73
CA GLY A 133 8.71 -11.66 -8.89
C GLY A 133 7.54 -10.71 -8.81
N PHE A 134 7.52 -9.78 -9.74
CA PHE A 134 6.47 -8.78 -9.86
C PHE A 134 6.16 -8.56 -11.34
N VAL A 135 4.88 -8.52 -11.68
CA VAL A 135 4.41 -8.28 -13.05
C VAL A 135 3.64 -6.98 -13.12
N VAL A 136 3.86 -6.23 -14.19
CA VAL A 136 3.09 -5.04 -14.58
C VAL A 136 2.57 -5.15 -15.99
N SER A 137 1.37 -4.62 -16.23
CA SER A 137 0.79 -4.54 -17.56
C SER A 137 0.11 -3.19 -17.80
N GLY A 138 0.19 -2.71 -19.04
CA GLY A 138 -0.45 -1.48 -19.47
C GLY A 138 -0.98 -1.57 -20.90
N SER A 139 -2.02 -0.79 -21.19
CA SER A 139 -2.68 -0.69 -22.49
C SER A 139 -2.96 0.78 -22.81
N ASP A 140 -3.02 1.12 -24.10
CA ASP A 140 -3.38 2.46 -24.56
C ASP A 140 -4.89 2.71 -24.69
N VAL A 141 -5.67 1.66 -24.49
CA VAL A 141 -7.13 1.70 -24.46
C VAL A 141 -7.66 0.67 -23.45
N PRO A 142 -8.90 0.86 -22.96
CA PRO A 142 -9.56 -0.12 -22.11
C PRO A 142 -9.69 -1.48 -22.78
N LEU A 143 -9.80 -2.50 -21.93
CA LEU A 143 -10.08 -3.86 -22.38
C LEU A 143 -11.47 -3.98 -22.97
N THR A 144 -11.69 -5.06 -23.72
CA THR A 144 -13.05 -5.44 -24.06
C THR A 144 -13.80 -5.82 -22.77
N PRO A 145 -15.15 -5.77 -22.76
CA PRO A 145 -15.93 -6.21 -21.60
C PRO A 145 -15.65 -7.65 -21.15
N GLU A 146 -15.11 -8.48 -22.05
CA GLU A 146 -14.70 -9.87 -21.78
C GLU A 146 -13.31 -9.97 -21.13
N GLY A 147 -12.61 -8.86 -20.95
CA GLY A 147 -11.25 -8.83 -20.43
C GLY A 147 -10.18 -9.16 -21.47
N ASP A 148 -10.50 -9.03 -22.77
CA ASP A 148 -9.56 -9.28 -23.86
C ASP A 148 -8.90 -7.99 -24.37
N ARG A 149 -7.72 -8.15 -24.98
CA ARG A 149 -6.97 -7.04 -25.56
C ARG A 149 -7.78 -6.49 -26.73
N ALA A 150 -8.05 -5.19 -26.73
CA ALA A 150 -8.71 -4.54 -27.86
C ALA A 150 -7.89 -4.71 -29.15
N ALA A 151 -8.53 -5.06 -30.28
CA ALA A 151 -7.84 -5.48 -31.50
C ALA A 151 -6.74 -4.52 -31.99
N ASN A 152 -6.96 -3.21 -31.85
CA ASN A 152 -6.06 -2.14 -32.30
C ASN A 152 -5.34 -1.41 -31.15
N SER A 153 -5.12 -2.09 -30.02
CA SER A 153 -4.39 -1.53 -28.87
C SER A 153 -2.88 -1.77 -28.98
N SER A 154 -2.14 -0.90 -28.31
CA SER A 154 -0.77 -1.14 -27.86
C SER A 154 -0.81 -1.64 -26.42
N THR A 155 -0.12 -2.75 -26.13
CA THR A 155 0.00 -3.25 -24.77
C THR A 155 1.43 -3.62 -24.43
N ILE A 156 1.73 -3.60 -23.14
CA ILE A 156 2.96 -4.15 -22.58
C ILE A 156 2.60 -5.01 -21.38
N THR A 157 3.27 -6.13 -21.25
CA THR A 157 3.39 -6.89 -20.01
C THR A 157 4.88 -7.02 -19.73
N MET A 158 5.30 -6.59 -18.56
CA MET A 158 6.67 -6.70 -18.09
C MET A 158 6.69 -7.50 -16.80
N THR A 159 7.45 -8.58 -16.79
CA THR A 159 7.64 -9.42 -15.61
C THR A 159 9.10 -9.32 -15.16
N VAL A 160 9.29 -9.00 -13.88
CA VAL A 160 10.59 -9.04 -13.22
C VAL A 160 10.61 -10.24 -12.30
N LEU A 161 11.50 -11.19 -12.58
CA LEU A 161 11.70 -12.39 -11.77
C LEU A 161 13.04 -12.32 -11.08
N ARG A 162 13.10 -12.77 -9.82
CA ARG A 162 14.34 -12.84 -9.06
C ARG A 162 14.81 -14.29 -8.94
N PHE A 163 16.10 -14.51 -9.17
CA PHE A 163 16.77 -15.80 -9.03
C PHE A 163 17.88 -15.73 -7.97
N PRO A 164 18.47 -16.87 -7.56
CA PRO A 164 19.48 -16.92 -6.50
C PRO A 164 20.75 -16.13 -6.83
N ASP A 165 21.16 -16.13 -8.10
CA ASP A 165 22.36 -15.46 -8.59
C ASP A 165 22.27 -15.10 -10.08
N ASP A 166 23.27 -14.36 -10.56
CA ASP A 166 23.40 -13.93 -11.95
C ASP A 166 23.42 -15.10 -12.94
N ALA A 167 24.07 -16.22 -12.58
CA ALA A 167 24.20 -17.37 -13.47
C ALA A 167 22.86 -18.09 -13.65
N ALA A 168 22.08 -18.22 -12.58
CA ALA A 168 20.72 -18.74 -12.61
C ALA A 168 19.79 -17.83 -13.41
N ALA A 169 19.87 -16.51 -13.21
CA ALA A 169 19.08 -15.54 -13.97
C ALA A 169 19.41 -15.58 -15.48
N GLU A 170 20.70 -15.59 -15.84
CA GLU A 170 21.14 -15.70 -17.23
C GLU A 170 20.67 -17.00 -17.90
N ALA A 171 20.75 -18.13 -17.19
CA ALA A 171 20.29 -19.41 -17.70
C ALA A 171 18.76 -19.43 -17.86
N ALA A 172 18.03 -18.93 -16.86
CA ALA A 172 16.58 -18.79 -16.92
C ALA A 172 16.15 -17.90 -18.09
N ALA A 173 16.74 -16.71 -18.27
CA ALA A 173 16.38 -15.80 -19.36
C ALA A 173 16.50 -16.45 -20.75
N ARG A 174 17.61 -17.17 -20.99
CA ARG A 174 17.82 -17.89 -22.27
C ARG A 174 16.81 -19.01 -22.45
N GLU A 175 16.57 -19.80 -21.41
CA GLU A 175 15.68 -20.97 -21.48
C GLU A 175 14.20 -20.58 -21.54
N ILE A 176 13.80 -19.47 -20.92
CA ILE A 176 12.45 -18.89 -21.01
C ILE A 176 12.15 -18.47 -22.45
N ASP A 177 12.98 -17.61 -23.04
CA ASP A 177 12.80 -17.18 -24.44
C ASP A 177 12.91 -18.37 -25.41
N GLN A 178 13.77 -19.35 -25.14
CA GLN A 178 13.86 -20.55 -25.98
C GLN A 178 12.58 -21.40 -25.92
N ALA A 179 11.98 -21.54 -24.74
CA ALA A 179 10.72 -22.26 -24.59
C ALA A 179 9.57 -21.56 -25.33
N ASP A 180 9.43 -20.24 -25.17
CA ASP A 180 8.40 -19.46 -25.89
C ASP A 180 8.65 -19.41 -27.40
N PHE A 181 9.92 -19.29 -27.82
CA PHE A 181 10.29 -19.38 -29.24
C PHE A 181 9.84 -20.71 -29.87
N ASP A 182 9.88 -21.80 -29.10
CA ASP A 182 9.59 -23.14 -29.61
C ASP A 182 8.10 -23.42 -29.80
N GLU A 183 7.21 -22.67 -29.14
CA GLU A 183 5.74 -22.77 -29.30
C GLU A 183 5.27 -22.49 -30.73
N ALA A 184 6.02 -21.66 -31.46
CA ALA A 184 5.76 -21.39 -32.86
C ALA A 184 7.06 -21.35 -33.65
N ARG A 185 7.97 -22.33 -33.44
CA ARG A 185 9.32 -22.37 -34.04
C ARG A 185 9.36 -22.01 -35.52
N ASP A 186 8.42 -22.51 -36.31
CA ASP A 186 8.38 -22.31 -37.76
C ASP A 186 7.88 -20.91 -38.18
N LEU A 187 7.26 -20.19 -37.26
CA LEU A 187 6.70 -18.84 -37.46
C LEU A 187 7.52 -17.77 -36.74
N ASN A 188 8.21 -18.12 -35.64
CA ASN A 188 9.02 -17.22 -34.85
C ASN A 188 10.34 -16.89 -35.57
N GLN A 189 10.76 -15.63 -35.47
CA GLN A 189 12.05 -15.16 -35.93
C GLN A 189 12.77 -14.47 -34.78
N LYS A 190 14.04 -14.84 -34.56
CA LYS A 190 14.89 -14.12 -33.61
C LYS A 190 15.11 -12.68 -34.09
N VAL A 191 15.12 -11.76 -33.15
CA VAL A 191 15.40 -10.34 -33.38
C VAL A 191 16.43 -9.85 -32.37
N GLN A 192 16.98 -8.67 -32.61
CA GLN A 192 17.91 -8.00 -31.70
C GLN A 192 17.21 -6.75 -31.15
N ILE A 193 17.37 -6.51 -29.85
CA ILE A 193 16.87 -5.28 -29.22
C ILE A 193 17.98 -4.21 -29.29
N PRO A 194 17.74 -3.06 -29.93
CA PRO A 194 18.75 -2.02 -30.03
C PRO A 194 19.23 -1.54 -28.65
N GLY A 195 20.54 -1.63 -28.39
CA GLY A 195 21.14 -1.27 -27.10
C GLY A 195 21.31 -2.44 -26.12
N TYR A 196 20.65 -3.57 -26.38
CA TYR A 196 20.60 -4.75 -25.50
C TYR A 196 20.87 -6.04 -26.30
N PRO A 197 22.09 -6.23 -26.84
CA PRO A 197 22.43 -7.41 -27.67
C PRO A 197 22.38 -8.75 -26.91
N GLU A 198 22.43 -8.73 -25.59
CA GLU A 198 22.29 -9.87 -24.69
C GLU A 198 20.84 -10.34 -24.53
N ALA A 199 19.86 -9.53 -24.92
CA ALA A 199 18.45 -9.88 -24.83
C ALA A 199 18.10 -11.01 -25.81
N ASN A 200 17.46 -12.05 -25.27
CA ASN A 200 16.89 -13.14 -26.06
C ASN A 200 15.50 -12.68 -26.51
N SER A 201 15.31 -12.49 -27.81
CA SER A 201 14.05 -11.95 -28.30
C SER A 201 13.63 -12.54 -29.61
N HIS A 202 12.31 -12.59 -29.79
CA HIS A 202 11.71 -13.08 -31.02
C HIS A 202 10.36 -12.46 -31.27
N TRP A 203 9.93 -12.54 -32.52
CA TRP A 203 8.64 -12.06 -32.96
C TRP A 203 8.06 -12.99 -34.03
N ARG A 204 6.76 -12.90 -34.28
CA ARG A 204 6.11 -13.60 -35.39
C ARG A 204 5.83 -12.59 -36.50
N PRO A 205 6.49 -12.71 -37.67
CA PRO A 205 6.17 -11.84 -38.79
C PRO A 205 4.67 -11.89 -39.11
N ASN A 206 4.06 -10.73 -39.29
CA ASN A 206 2.61 -10.50 -39.48
C ASN A 206 1.73 -10.59 -38.22
N ILE A 207 2.28 -10.95 -37.06
CA ILE A 207 1.63 -10.74 -35.78
C ILE A 207 2.30 -9.53 -35.13
N ALA A 208 1.50 -8.59 -34.65
CA ALA A 208 2.00 -7.35 -34.09
C ALA A 208 2.46 -7.51 -32.65
N SER A 209 3.25 -8.56 -32.36
CA SER A 209 3.77 -8.87 -31.04
C SER A 209 5.25 -9.25 -31.07
N LEU A 210 5.92 -9.02 -29.94
CA LEU A 210 7.32 -9.36 -29.73
C LEU A 210 7.51 -9.73 -28.25
N ALA A 211 8.26 -10.80 -28.01
CA ALA A 211 8.73 -11.20 -26.69
C ALA A 211 10.24 -10.95 -26.59
N ALA A 212 10.70 -10.48 -25.44
CA ALA A 212 12.10 -10.27 -25.15
C ALA A 212 12.40 -10.54 -23.68
N THR A 213 13.37 -11.42 -23.43
CA THR A 213 13.78 -11.83 -22.10
C THR A 213 15.28 -11.62 -21.94
N THR A 214 15.69 -10.94 -20.88
CA THR A 214 17.10 -10.73 -20.57
C THR A 214 17.37 -10.78 -19.08
N ALA A 215 18.62 -11.09 -18.71
CA ALA A 215 19.07 -11.04 -17.33
C ALA A 215 19.75 -9.70 -17.04
N HIS A 216 19.60 -9.20 -15.82
CA HIS A 216 20.27 -8.02 -15.29
C HIS A 216 20.62 -8.28 -13.83
N GLY A 217 21.87 -8.69 -13.57
CA GLY A 217 22.26 -9.25 -12.27
C GLY A 217 21.44 -10.52 -11.94
N PRO A 218 20.93 -10.68 -10.71
CA PRO A 218 20.13 -11.85 -10.31
C PRO A 218 18.66 -11.76 -10.76
N PHE A 219 18.32 -10.81 -11.65
CA PHE A 219 16.97 -10.60 -12.15
C PHE A 219 16.83 -11.04 -13.60
N VAL A 220 15.65 -11.53 -13.95
CA VAL A 220 15.20 -11.70 -15.34
C VAL A 220 14.09 -10.70 -15.60
N VAL A 221 14.23 -9.92 -16.66
CA VAL A 221 13.21 -8.99 -17.15
C VAL A 221 12.66 -9.54 -18.46
N ASP A 222 11.42 -10.03 -18.39
CA ASP A 222 10.65 -10.49 -19.53
C ASP A 222 9.66 -9.42 -19.96
N VAL A 223 9.64 -9.11 -21.26
CA VAL A 223 8.79 -8.07 -21.84
C VAL A 223 8.05 -8.64 -23.04
N PHE A 224 6.73 -8.62 -22.96
CA PHE A 224 5.84 -8.97 -24.05
C PHE A 224 5.03 -7.75 -24.47
N VAL A 225 5.12 -7.39 -25.75
CA VAL A 225 4.44 -6.20 -26.29
C VAL A 225 3.51 -6.56 -27.43
N PHE A 226 2.39 -5.85 -27.52
CA PHE A 226 1.56 -5.76 -28.73
C PHE A 226 1.54 -4.34 -29.26
N ARG A 227 1.36 -4.20 -30.57
CA ARG A 227 1.09 -2.94 -31.27
C ARG A 227 -0.08 -3.11 -32.24
N PRO A 228 -0.66 -2.00 -32.76
CA PRO A 228 -1.72 -2.08 -33.76
C PRO A 228 -1.29 -2.66 -35.12
N ALA A 229 0.02 -2.66 -35.42
CA ALA A 229 0.58 -3.14 -36.68
C ALA A 229 1.89 -3.90 -36.45
N PRO A 230 2.22 -4.90 -37.30
CA PRO A 230 3.46 -5.69 -37.21
C PRO A 230 4.67 -4.90 -37.71
N ASP A 231 4.95 -3.78 -37.04
CA ASP A 231 6.14 -2.95 -37.27
C ASP A 231 7.24 -3.34 -36.27
N LEU A 232 8.25 -4.04 -36.78
CA LEU A 232 9.37 -4.53 -35.97
C LEU A 232 10.15 -3.40 -35.29
N ASN A 233 10.29 -2.23 -35.92
CA ASN A 233 11.00 -1.10 -35.32
C ASN A 233 10.19 -0.52 -34.15
N ALA A 234 8.87 -0.44 -34.29
CA ALA A 234 8.00 0.01 -33.20
C ALA A 234 8.01 -0.98 -32.03
N LEU A 235 7.95 -2.28 -32.30
CA LEU A 235 7.98 -3.34 -31.28
C LEU A 235 9.32 -3.35 -30.51
N THR A 236 10.44 -3.43 -31.23
CA THR A 236 11.79 -3.42 -30.61
C THR A 236 12.08 -2.10 -29.89
N GLY A 237 11.57 -0.98 -30.41
CA GLY A 237 11.68 0.33 -29.76
C GLY A 237 10.93 0.40 -28.43
N MET A 238 9.76 -0.24 -28.33
CA MET A 238 8.98 -0.31 -27.09
C MET A 238 9.67 -1.17 -26.03
N VAL A 239 10.20 -2.34 -26.42
CA VAL A 239 11.00 -3.18 -25.51
C VAL A 239 12.26 -2.47 -25.03
N ARG A 240 12.97 -1.78 -25.92
CA ARG A 240 14.12 -0.97 -25.52
C ARG A 240 13.76 0.04 -24.43
N LYS A 241 12.66 0.79 -24.61
CA LYS A 241 12.20 1.76 -23.60
C LYS A 241 11.88 1.08 -22.27
N ALA A 242 11.33 -0.15 -22.31
CA ALA A 242 11.05 -0.92 -21.11
C ALA A 242 12.33 -1.23 -20.34
N TYR A 243 13.38 -1.74 -21.03
CA TYR A 243 14.69 -1.96 -20.41
C TYR A 243 15.36 -0.67 -19.93
N ASP A 244 15.31 0.40 -20.73
CA ASP A 244 15.84 1.73 -20.37
C ASP A 244 15.21 2.26 -19.06
N ALA A 245 13.92 1.98 -18.82
CA ALA A 245 13.21 2.39 -17.61
C ALA A 245 13.43 1.42 -16.43
N GLN A 246 13.51 0.13 -16.69
CA GLN A 246 13.52 -0.92 -15.66
C GLN A 246 14.90 -1.12 -15.01
N PHE A 247 15.99 -1.14 -15.79
CA PHE A 247 17.30 -1.52 -15.27
C PHE A 247 17.85 -0.56 -14.21
N PRO A 248 17.72 0.78 -14.33
CA PRO A 248 18.16 1.68 -13.28
C PRO A 248 17.46 1.44 -11.93
N LEU A 249 16.20 0.98 -11.94
CA LEU A 249 15.47 0.66 -10.72
C LEU A 249 16.00 -0.62 -10.05
N LEU A 250 16.40 -1.61 -10.85
CA LEU A 250 17.03 -2.83 -10.36
C LEU A 250 18.44 -2.58 -9.83
N ASP A 251 19.20 -1.66 -10.43
CA ASP A 251 20.52 -1.26 -9.94
C ASP A 251 20.46 -0.64 -8.52
N GLU A 252 19.36 0.05 -8.20
CA GLU A 252 19.13 0.66 -6.89
C GLU A 252 18.52 -0.33 -5.87
N PHE A 253 17.92 -1.42 -6.35
CA PHE A 253 17.23 -2.38 -5.49
C PHE A 253 18.21 -3.24 -4.69
N LYS A 254 18.03 -3.23 -3.36
CA LYS A 254 18.83 -4.04 -2.43
C LYS A 254 18.15 -5.37 -2.19
N ALA A 255 18.48 -6.33 -3.04
CA ALA A 255 18.03 -7.71 -2.95
C ALA A 255 18.43 -8.34 -1.60
N THR A 256 17.47 -8.93 -0.90
CA THR A 256 17.71 -9.67 0.36
C THR A 256 18.44 -10.99 0.08
N PRO A 257 19.59 -11.32 0.71
CA PRO A 257 20.24 -12.63 0.52
C PRO A 257 19.26 -13.80 0.65
N GLU A 258 19.40 -14.85 -0.17
CA GLU A 258 18.42 -15.96 -0.23
C GLU A 258 18.16 -16.60 1.15
N ASP A 259 19.22 -16.77 1.93
CA ASP A 259 19.20 -17.34 3.27
C ASP A 259 18.63 -16.41 4.35
N GLU A 260 18.40 -15.12 4.02
CA GLU A 260 17.76 -14.12 4.89
C GLU A 260 16.30 -13.85 4.49
N ILE A 261 15.82 -14.37 3.35
CA ILE A 261 14.45 -14.11 2.86
C ILE A 261 13.39 -14.58 3.87
N ALA A 262 13.58 -15.74 4.48
CA ALA A 262 12.63 -16.28 5.48
C ALA A 262 12.57 -15.43 6.77
N ASP A 263 13.57 -14.59 7.02
CA ASP A 263 13.68 -13.74 8.20
C ASP A 263 13.24 -12.29 7.93
N LEU A 264 12.70 -12.01 6.73
CA LEU A 264 12.17 -10.68 6.42
C LEU A 264 11.02 -10.31 7.36
N PRO A 265 11.05 -9.14 8.02
CA PRO A 265 9.95 -8.70 8.85
C PRO A 265 8.71 -8.42 7.99
N ALA A 266 7.54 -8.85 8.45
CA ALA A 266 6.28 -8.59 7.73
C ALA A 266 5.86 -7.11 7.79
N ASP A 267 6.27 -6.40 8.86
CA ASP A 267 5.96 -5.00 9.08
C ASP A 267 7.18 -4.24 9.63
N PRO A 268 8.23 -4.01 8.81
CA PRO A 268 9.48 -3.39 9.25
C PRO A 268 9.32 -1.98 9.85
N TYR A 269 8.21 -1.31 9.53
CA TYR A 269 7.91 0.05 9.98
C TYR A 269 6.77 0.12 11.01
N GLY A 270 6.16 -1.01 11.41
CA GLY A 270 5.07 -1.02 12.38
C GLY A 270 3.79 -0.29 11.92
N VAL A 271 3.61 -0.12 10.60
CA VAL A 271 2.45 0.58 10.02
C VAL A 271 1.29 -0.39 9.81
N PHE A 272 1.58 -1.64 9.51
CA PHE A 272 0.59 -2.67 9.22
C PHE A 272 -0.23 -3.03 10.46
N GLU A 273 0.40 -3.20 11.62
CA GLU A 273 -0.29 -3.51 12.89
C GLU A 273 -1.31 -2.42 13.32
N ARG A 274 -1.23 -1.23 12.70
CA ARG A 274 -2.09 -0.07 12.94
C ARG A 274 -3.32 -0.02 12.04
N GLY A 275 -3.44 -0.95 11.09
CA GLY A 275 -4.61 -1.08 10.24
C GLY A 275 -5.79 -1.69 10.99
N LEU A 276 -6.99 -1.20 10.68
CA LEU A 276 -8.22 -1.85 11.12
C LEU A 276 -8.25 -3.28 10.58
N SER A 277 -8.59 -4.25 11.42
CA SER A 277 -8.77 -5.64 11.00
C SER A 277 -9.95 -6.26 11.73
N THR A 278 -10.83 -6.89 10.97
CA THR A 278 -11.93 -7.72 11.48
C THR A 278 -11.60 -9.21 11.46
N SER A 279 -10.38 -9.61 11.09
CA SER A 279 -9.96 -11.01 10.99
C SER A 279 -9.58 -11.58 12.36
N PRO A 280 -10.30 -12.58 12.90
CA PRO A 280 -9.92 -13.23 14.14
C PRO A 280 -8.62 -14.03 13.96
N GLY A 281 -7.58 -13.74 14.75
CA GLY A 281 -6.36 -14.57 14.79
C GLY A 281 -5.07 -13.93 14.27
N GLY A 282 -5.05 -12.60 14.07
CA GLY A 282 -3.86 -11.87 13.59
C GLY A 282 -3.84 -11.73 12.07
N ILE A 283 -2.85 -10.98 11.56
CA ILE A 283 -2.71 -10.71 10.12
C ILE A 283 -1.49 -11.47 9.59
N THR A 284 -1.67 -12.18 8.48
CA THR A 284 -0.58 -12.71 7.66
C THR A 284 -0.49 -11.88 6.39
N VAL A 285 0.67 -11.29 6.11
CA VAL A 285 0.91 -10.54 4.88
C VAL A 285 1.12 -11.54 3.73
N ASP A 286 0.25 -11.50 2.74
CA ASP A 286 0.18 -12.49 1.65
C ASP A 286 0.28 -11.87 0.25
N GLY A 287 0.30 -10.53 0.15
CA GLY A 287 0.35 -9.82 -1.13
C GLY A 287 -1.00 -9.74 -1.86
N HIS A 288 -2.08 -10.28 -1.28
CA HIS A 288 -3.42 -10.33 -1.87
C HIS A 288 -4.45 -9.53 -1.07
N GLU A 289 -4.76 -10.00 0.15
CA GLU A 289 -5.70 -9.36 1.07
C GLU A 289 -4.97 -8.44 2.05
N ASN A 290 -3.72 -8.78 2.36
CA ASN A 290 -2.87 -8.07 3.29
C ASN A 290 -1.54 -7.80 2.62
N TRP A 291 -1.23 -6.53 2.36
CA TRP A 291 -0.03 -6.16 1.61
C TRP A 291 0.62 -4.88 2.12
N ALA A 292 1.94 -4.81 1.97
CA ALA A 292 2.76 -3.66 2.31
C ALA A 292 3.70 -3.35 1.13
N TYR A 293 3.54 -2.16 0.55
CA TYR A 293 4.41 -1.68 -0.51
C TYR A 293 5.01 -0.34 -0.11
N GLY A 294 6.18 0.02 -0.64
CA GLY A 294 6.55 1.43 -0.70
C GLY A 294 5.64 2.20 -1.68
N PRO A 295 5.83 3.53 -1.79
CA PRO A 295 4.95 4.36 -2.60
C PRO A 295 4.90 3.99 -4.08
N LYS A 296 6.01 3.50 -4.67
CA LYS A 296 6.06 3.13 -6.09
C LYS A 296 5.34 1.81 -6.36
N GLY A 297 5.56 0.82 -5.51
CA GLY A 297 4.88 -0.47 -5.54
C GLY A 297 3.37 -0.30 -5.36
N PHE A 298 2.96 0.55 -4.40
CA PHE A 298 1.56 0.91 -4.21
C PHE A 298 0.97 1.62 -5.43
N ALA A 299 1.74 2.52 -6.04
CA ALA A 299 1.31 3.29 -7.20
C ALA A 299 0.99 2.45 -8.44
N HIS A 300 1.45 1.19 -8.50
CA HIS A 300 0.98 0.26 -9.52
C HIS A 300 -0.53 0.03 -9.38
N PHE A 301 -1.07 -0.09 -8.18
CA PHE A 301 -2.50 -0.39 -7.97
C PHE A 301 -3.45 0.80 -8.20
N LEU A 302 -2.93 1.93 -8.68
CA LEU A 302 -3.69 3.15 -8.96
C LEU A 302 -3.95 3.29 -10.45
N SER A 303 -5.05 3.98 -10.80
CA SER A 303 -5.19 4.54 -12.16
C SER A 303 -4.05 5.53 -12.43
N LYS A 304 -3.78 5.88 -13.69
CA LYS A 304 -2.77 6.90 -14.00
C LYS A 304 -3.05 8.23 -13.32
N ASP A 305 -4.28 8.71 -13.41
CA ASP A 305 -4.67 10.00 -12.83
C ASP A 305 -4.43 9.98 -11.32
N ASP A 306 -4.79 8.87 -10.65
CA ASP A 306 -4.53 8.70 -9.21
C ASP A 306 -3.05 8.56 -8.90
N ARG A 307 -2.27 7.88 -9.74
CA ARG A 307 -0.82 7.77 -9.60
C ARG A 307 -0.14 9.13 -9.69
N GLU A 308 -0.41 9.88 -10.77
CA GLU A 308 0.16 11.21 -11.00
C GLU A 308 -0.23 12.19 -9.90
N ARG A 309 -1.40 12.00 -9.31
CA ARG A 309 -1.95 12.80 -8.22
C ARG A 309 -1.39 12.41 -6.85
N LEU A 310 -1.38 11.13 -6.50
CA LEU A 310 -1.11 10.64 -5.14
C LEU A 310 0.38 10.39 -4.90
N LEU A 311 1.13 9.85 -5.87
CA LEU A 311 2.53 9.50 -5.67
C LEU A 311 3.40 10.70 -5.27
N PRO A 312 3.25 11.91 -5.86
CA PRO A 312 3.98 13.09 -5.41
C PRO A 312 3.62 13.50 -3.98
N LEU A 313 2.35 13.37 -3.58
CA LEU A 313 1.89 13.72 -2.23
C LEU A 313 2.47 12.76 -1.18
N LEU A 314 2.47 11.45 -1.46
CA LEU A 314 3.10 10.44 -0.61
C LEU A 314 4.61 10.71 -0.46
N THR A 315 5.27 11.06 -1.57
CA THR A 315 6.70 11.38 -1.59
C THR A 315 7.02 12.65 -0.78
N GLU A 316 6.26 13.73 -0.96
CA GLU A 316 6.43 14.98 -0.21
C GLU A 316 6.24 14.78 1.31
N ALA A 317 5.25 13.96 1.67
CA ALA A 317 4.96 13.60 3.05
C ALA A 317 6.03 12.67 3.67
N GLY A 318 6.94 12.12 2.87
CA GLY A 318 8.00 11.21 3.33
C GLY A 318 7.48 9.83 3.69
N VAL A 319 6.40 9.38 3.04
CA VAL A 319 5.85 8.04 3.24
C VAL A 319 6.83 6.99 2.70
N VAL A 320 7.13 5.97 3.51
CA VAL A 320 8.03 4.87 3.14
C VAL A 320 7.32 3.52 3.01
N GLN A 321 6.11 3.39 3.56
CA GLN A 321 5.27 2.20 3.47
C GLN A 321 3.80 2.59 3.39
N VAL A 322 3.08 1.91 2.50
CA VAL A 322 1.62 1.86 2.42
C VAL A 322 1.20 0.44 2.76
N SER A 323 0.53 0.30 3.89
CA SER A 323 0.00 -0.97 4.38
C SER A 323 -1.49 -0.98 4.17
N ALA A 324 -2.03 -2.11 3.71
CA ALA A 324 -3.47 -2.30 3.65
C ALA A 324 -3.87 -3.66 4.19
N THR A 325 -4.98 -3.65 4.91
CA THR A 325 -5.79 -4.80 5.25
C THR A 325 -7.01 -4.81 4.31
N LYS A 326 -7.84 -5.85 4.41
CA LYS A 326 -9.15 -5.87 3.74
C LYS A 326 -10.09 -4.71 4.14
N ASP A 327 -9.88 -4.10 5.31
CA ASP A 327 -10.82 -3.13 5.91
C ASP A 327 -10.34 -1.67 5.77
N GLY A 328 -9.13 -1.45 5.27
CA GLY A 328 -8.57 -0.12 5.06
C GLY A 328 -7.08 -0.12 4.78
N SER A 329 -6.51 1.07 4.68
CA SER A 329 -5.07 1.26 4.54
C SER A 329 -4.53 2.26 5.55
N VAL A 330 -3.25 2.13 5.88
CA VAL A 330 -2.52 3.01 6.79
C VAL A 330 -1.17 3.35 6.18
N ILE A 331 -0.80 4.62 6.34
CA ILE A 331 0.50 5.15 5.99
C ILE A 331 1.06 5.92 7.17
N GLU A 332 2.38 5.93 7.29
CA GLU A 332 3.09 6.85 8.17
C GLU A 332 3.76 7.94 7.34
N ALA A 333 3.45 9.20 7.63
CA ALA A 333 4.17 10.35 7.12
C ALA A 333 5.28 10.76 8.09
N ARG A 334 6.23 11.56 7.61
CA ARG A 334 7.42 11.96 8.37
C ARG A 334 7.13 12.66 9.70
N ASP A 335 6.05 13.45 9.77
CA ASP A 335 5.69 14.27 10.93
C ASP A 335 4.19 14.65 10.90
N ASP A 336 3.63 15.06 12.04
CA ASP A 336 2.21 15.44 12.18
C ASP A 336 1.75 16.52 11.19
N ALA A 337 2.65 17.45 10.83
CA ALA A 337 2.35 18.52 9.89
C ALA A 337 2.25 17.97 8.46
N ALA A 338 3.16 17.06 8.08
CA ALA A 338 3.09 16.32 6.84
C ALA A 338 1.81 15.49 6.75
N THR A 339 1.39 14.81 7.81
CA THR A 339 0.14 14.02 7.84
C THR A 339 -1.10 14.90 7.68
N THR A 340 -1.12 16.06 8.34
CA THR A 340 -2.23 17.03 8.23
C THR A 340 -2.32 17.60 6.81
N LYS A 341 -1.18 17.97 6.22
CA LYS A 341 -1.10 18.42 4.82
C LYS A 341 -1.56 17.31 3.87
N LEU A 342 -1.04 16.10 4.05
CA LEU A 342 -1.36 14.95 3.21
C LEU A 342 -2.86 14.62 3.24
N GLN A 343 -3.51 14.58 4.41
CA GLN A 343 -4.95 14.38 4.52
C GLN A 343 -5.74 15.41 3.70
N THR A 344 -5.35 16.68 3.82
CA THR A 344 -5.99 17.80 3.12
C THR A 344 -5.78 17.73 1.62
N ASP A 345 -4.56 17.43 1.17
CA ASP A 345 -4.21 17.39 -0.24
C ASP A 345 -4.84 16.15 -0.92
N VAL A 346 -4.80 14.99 -0.26
CA VAL A 346 -5.39 13.76 -0.80
C VAL A 346 -6.90 13.93 -0.99
N VAL A 347 -7.65 14.49 -0.03
CA VAL A 347 -9.09 14.69 -0.21
C VAL A 347 -9.40 15.71 -1.32
N ASN A 348 -8.60 16.77 -1.45
CA ASN A 348 -8.84 17.86 -2.41
C ASN A 348 -8.24 17.63 -3.79
N SER A 349 -7.48 16.56 -3.97
CA SER A 349 -6.78 16.32 -5.22
C SER A 349 -7.68 15.79 -6.34
N THR A 350 -8.92 15.42 -6.02
CA THR A 350 -9.96 15.04 -7.00
C THR A 350 -11.27 15.78 -6.73
N ASP A 351 -11.98 16.15 -7.80
CA ASP A 351 -13.30 16.79 -7.73
C ASP A 351 -14.44 15.77 -7.52
N THR A 352 -14.15 14.46 -7.55
CA THR A 352 -15.17 13.40 -7.38
C THR A 352 -15.59 13.21 -5.93
N ARG A 353 -14.84 13.75 -4.97
CA ARG A 353 -15.05 13.58 -3.53
C ARG A 353 -15.89 14.69 -2.94
N LYS A 354 -17.10 14.35 -2.50
CA LYS A 354 -18.01 15.27 -1.80
C LYS A 354 -17.95 15.04 -0.30
N GLN A 355 -17.34 15.96 0.43
CA GLN A 355 -17.22 15.86 1.88
C GLN A 355 -18.57 15.92 2.58
N PHE A 356 -18.71 15.18 3.68
CA PHE A 356 -19.84 15.25 4.60
C PHE A 356 -19.36 15.23 6.06
N ASP A 357 -20.28 15.43 7.00
CA ASP A 357 -19.95 15.52 8.43
C ASP A 357 -19.25 14.24 8.93
N SER A 358 -18.06 14.42 9.52
CA SER A 358 -17.30 13.34 10.15
C SER A 358 -17.84 13.03 11.55
N PRO A 359 -17.55 11.84 12.11
CA PRO A 359 -18.06 11.45 13.43
C PRO A 359 -17.65 12.46 14.52
N ALA A 360 -18.58 12.79 15.41
CA ALA A 360 -18.43 13.91 16.33
C ALA A 360 -17.25 13.74 17.30
N GLU A 361 -16.95 12.49 17.63
CA GLU A 361 -15.90 12.02 18.52
C GLU A 361 -14.50 12.35 17.99
N ILE A 362 -14.32 12.33 16.66
CA ILE A 362 -13.03 12.42 15.98
C ILE A 362 -13.02 13.44 14.82
N LYS A 363 -13.98 14.37 14.81
CA LYS A 363 -14.23 15.31 13.70
C LYS A 363 -13.02 16.18 13.32
N ASP A 364 -12.12 16.46 14.26
CA ASP A 364 -10.95 17.33 14.04
C ASP A 364 -9.76 16.56 13.42
N SER A 365 -9.84 15.24 13.42
CA SER A 365 -8.83 14.32 12.86
C SER A 365 -9.30 13.59 11.61
N THR A 366 -10.55 13.79 11.19
CA THR A 366 -11.18 12.95 10.16
C THR A 366 -11.84 13.80 9.09
N ILE A 367 -11.68 13.37 7.84
CA ILE A 367 -12.41 13.92 6.69
C ILE A 367 -13.11 12.77 5.97
N CYS A 368 -14.45 12.77 6.04
CA CYS A 368 -15.30 11.80 5.34
C CYS A 368 -15.87 12.37 4.05
N PHE A 369 -16.00 11.53 3.03
CA PHE A 369 -16.45 11.90 1.70
C PHE A 369 -17.26 10.79 1.02
N GLU A 370 -18.14 11.20 0.11
CA GLU A 370 -18.77 10.35 -0.89
C GLU A 370 -17.96 10.45 -2.19
N ASP A 371 -17.57 9.32 -2.77
CA ASP A 371 -16.95 9.28 -4.08
C ASP A 371 -18.03 9.16 -5.16
N THR A 372 -18.23 10.25 -5.90
CA THR A 372 -19.25 10.32 -6.94
C THR A 372 -18.85 9.65 -8.25
N ALA A 373 -17.61 9.17 -8.32
CA ALA A 373 -17.09 8.36 -9.43
C ALA A 373 -16.71 6.95 -8.96
N ALA A 374 -17.25 6.48 -7.82
CA ALA A 374 -17.05 5.11 -7.37
C ALA A 374 -17.43 4.11 -8.46
N GLU A 375 -16.59 3.09 -8.63
CA GLU A 375 -16.88 1.96 -9.51
C GLU A 375 -18.16 1.23 -9.05
N PRO A 376 -18.92 0.58 -9.96
CA PRO A 376 -20.20 -0.04 -9.62
C PRO A 376 -20.18 -1.02 -8.44
N ASP A 377 -19.06 -1.73 -8.26
CA ASP A 377 -18.84 -2.71 -7.19
C ASP A 377 -17.87 -2.20 -6.10
N GLY A 378 -17.47 -0.92 -6.16
CA GLY A 378 -16.56 -0.28 -5.21
C GLY A 378 -17.29 0.48 -4.09
N PRO A 379 -16.63 0.72 -2.95
CA PRO A 379 -17.27 1.40 -1.83
C PRO A 379 -17.58 2.87 -2.14
N GLN A 380 -18.84 3.28 -1.96
CA GLN A 380 -19.29 4.65 -2.27
C GLN A 380 -18.76 5.72 -1.28
N PHE A 381 -18.47 5.35 -0.03
CA PHE A 381 -18.06 6.28 1.02
C PHE A 381 -16.68 5.96 1.58
N GLY A 382 -15.93 6.99 1.96
CA GLY A 382 -14.62 6.85 2.60
C GLY A 382 -14.35 7.92 3.66
N CYS A 383 -13.45 7.62 4.59
CA CYS A 383 -12.90 8.58 5.53
C CYS A 383 -11.38 8.47 5.59
N TYR A 384 -10.73 9.63 5.58
CA TYR A 384 -9.32 9.75 5.95
C TYR A 384 -9.21 10.11 7.43
N VAL A 385 -8.60 9.24 8.23
CA VAL A 385 -8.49 9.35 9.69
C VAL A 385 -7.03 9.59 10.06
N ARG A 386 -6.74 10.69 10.74
CA ARG A 386 -5.37 11.07 11.15
C ARG A 386 -5.14 10.86 12.63
N TYR A 387 -3.98 10.33 12.99
CA TYR A 387 -3.47 10.37 14.36
C TYR A 387 -1.95 10.57 14.32
N ARG A 388 -1.48 11.73 14.80
CA ARG A 388 -0.06 12.12 14.74
C ARG A 388 0.52 11.94 13.34
N THR A 389 1.53 11.08 13.19
CA THR A 389 2.22 10.77 11.93
C THR A 389 1.42 9.87 11.01
N TYR A 390 0.37 9.21 11.49
CA TYR A 390 -0.40 8.23 10.72
C TYR A 390 -1.62 8.81 10.03
N LEU A 391 -1.83 8.40 8.79
CA LEU A 391 -3.06 8.62 8.04
C LEU A 391 -3.63 7.26 7.64
N ALA A 392 -4.88 6.99 8.02
CA ALA A 392 -5.61 5.82 7.62
C ALA A 392 -6.72 6.17 6.63
N SER A 393 -7.07 5.23 5.76
CA SER A 393 -8.21 5.28 4.86
C SER A 393 -9.12 4.10 5.17
N VAL A 394 -10.39 4.38 5.48
CA VAL A 394 -11.44 3.36 5.64
C VAL A 394 -12.57 3.63 4.67
N THR A 395 -13.23 2.59 4.17
CA THR A 395 -14.28 2.70 3.15
C THR A 395 -15.48 1.80 3.45
N SER A 396 -16.67 2.19 2.98
CA SER A 396 -17.92 1.42 3.11
C SER A 396 -18.99 1.90 2.12
N ASP A 397 -20.00 1.07 1.90
CA ASP A 397 -21.24 1.43 1.19
C ASP A 397 -22.33 1.97 2.12
N ASP A 398 -22.10 1.95 3.43
CA ASP A 398 -23.02 2.45 4.43
C ASP A 398 -22.34 3.50 5.32
N LYS A 399 -22.96 4.68 5.47
CA LYS A 399 -22.38 5.79 6.26
C LYS A 399 -22.28 5.47 7.74
N LYS A 400 -23.16 4.61 8.27
CA LYS A 400 -23.11 4.22 9.68
C LYS A 400 -21.94 3.28 9.91
N ASP A 401 -21.79 2.24 9.09
CA ASP A 401 -20.62 1.35 9.13
C ASP A 401 -19.31 2.13 8.94
N LEU A 402 -19.27 3.09 8.00
CA LEU A 402 -18.10 3.94 7.81
C LEU A 402 -17.76 4.78 9.06
N SER A 403 -18.77 5.29 9.76
CA SER A 403 -18.59 6.01 11.02
C SER A 403 -17.98 5.10 12.08
N GLU A 404 -18.53 3.89 12.25
CA GLU A 404 -18.02 2.88 13.19
C GLU A 404 -16.56 2.50 12.86
N LYS A 405 -16.25 2.24 11.58
CA LYS A 405 -14.86 2.00 11.10
C LYS A 405 -13.92 3.16 11.39
N ALA A 406 -14.34 4.40 11.14
CA ALA A 406 -13.49 5.57 11.32
C ALA A 406 -13.13 5.79 12.80
N ILE A 407 -14.10 5.62 13.70
CA ILE A 407 -13.88 5.72 15.16
C ILE A 407 -12.98 4.57 15.64
N ALA A 408 -13.24 3.33 15.18
CA ALA A 408 -12.41 2.18 15.51
C ALA A 408 -10.97 2.35 15.03
N GLN A 409 -10.79 2.79 13.78
CA GLN A 409 -9.47 3.05 13.21
C GLN A 409 -8.73 4.13 13.98
N TYR A 410 -9.39 5.22 14.42
CA TYR A 410 -8.78 6.22 15.29
C TYR A 410 -8.29 5.61 16.61
N ALA A 411 -9.12 4.76 17.25
CA ALA A 411 -8.76 4.08 18.49
C ALA A 411 -7.54 3.16 18.31
N VAL A 412 -7.49 2.39 17.22
CA VAL A 412 -6.33 1.54 16.87
C VAL A 412 -5.07 2.38 16.75
N LEU A 413 -5.10 3.51 16.03
CA LEU A 413 -3.93 4.38 15.88
C LEU A 413 -3.48 4.95 17.24
N ALA A 414 -4.41 5.39 18.08
CA ALA A 414 -4.10 5.94 19.40
C ALA A 414 -3.49 4.89 20.33
N ASN A 415 -4.13 3.72 20.45
CA ASN A 415 -3.68 2.61 21.30
C ASN A 415 -2.34 2.01 20.86
N SER A 416 -2.03 2.09 19.57
CA SER A 416 -0.74 1.67 19.01
C SER A 416 0.45 2.48 19.51
N THR A 417 0.24 3.75 19.87
CA THR A 417 1.33 4.67 20.30
C THR A 417 1.59 4.66 21.81
N LEU A 418 0.80 3.90 22.57
CA LEU A 418 0.96 3.75 24.03
C LEU A 418 1.82 2.54 24.43
N ARG A 419 2.25 1.74 23.44
CA ARG A 419 3.16 0.60 23.60
C ARG A 419 4.60 1.05 23.34
#